data_AF-A0A1Q4A028-F1
#
_entry.id   AF-A0A1Q4A028-F1
#
_cell.length_a   1.000
_cell.length_b   1.000
_cell.length_c   1.000
_cell.angle_alpha   90.00
_cell.angle_beta   90.00
_cell.angle_gamma   90.00
#
_symmetry.space_group_name_H-M   'P 1'
#
loop_
_entity.id
_entity.type
_entity.pdbx_description
1 polymer ?
#
loop_
_entity_poly.entity_id
_entity_poly.type
_entity_poly.pdbx_seq_one_letter_code
_entity_poly.pdbx_strand_id
1 'polypeptide(L)'
;MVSILRTLPAGGQVYRLLIASFRFRSATLRYEAAPRFAGESKYDLRRMVNLSVESLVGFTTKPLTLSIRLGLVISALAVAGFVYVVVTYFTGHPSEGWASLLSTVLLMFGILFVVLGVFGLYLGAVLRSVRAHPAYVVVEEEER
;
A
#
# COMPACT_ATOMS: atom_id res chain seq x y z
N MET A 1 -14.17 6.14 25.04
CA MET A 1 -13.23 5.29 24.27
C MET A 1 -13.78 3.89 24.04
N VAL A 2 -14.09 3.11 25.10
CA VAL A 2 -14.55 1.71 24.96
C VAL A 2 -15.84 1.56 24.14
N SER A 3 -16.82 2.46 24.29
CA SER A 3 -18.07 2.43 23.51
C SER A 3 -17.84 2.59 22.00
N ILE A 4 -16.95 3.50 21.61
CA ILE A 4 -16.60 3.77 20.20
C ILE A 4 -15.87 2.57 19.57
N LEU A 5 -15.00 1.90 20.34
CA LEU A 5 -14.29 0.72 19.84
C LEU A 5 -15.24 -0.47 19.59
N ARG A 6 -16.34 -0.58 20.34
CA ARG A 6 -17.35 -1.64 20.15
C ARG A 6 -18.19 -1.45 18.88
N THR A 7 -18.28 -0.23 18.35
CA THR A 7 -19.04 0.06 17.12
C THR A 7 -18.22 -0.13 15.84
N LEU A 8 -16.91 -0.33 15.95
CA LEU A 8 -16.06 -0.49 14.77
C LEU A 8 -16.21 -1.90 14.16
N PRO A 9 -16.17 -2.04 12.83
CA PRO A 9 -16.20 -3.34 12.17
C PRO A 9 -15.07 -4.24 12.69
N ALA A 10 -15.38 -5.50 12.98
CA ALA A 10 -14.38 -6.46 13.43
C ALA A 10 -13.41 -6.83 12.29
N GLY A 11 -12.10 -6.82 12.58
CA GLY A 11 -11.06 -7.38 11.71
C GLY A 11 -10.10 -6.36 11.08
N GLY A 12 -8.83 -6.75 10.97
CA GLY A 12 -7.80 -6.07 10.13
C GLY A 12 -7.32 -4.68 10.56
N GLN A 13 -7.78 -4.15 11.70
CA GLN A 13 -7.46 -2.78 12.11
C GLN A 13 -6.14 -2.70 12.87
N VAL A 14 -5.24 -1.83 12.41
CA VAL A 14 -4.05 -1.47 13.17
C VAL A 14 -4.46 -0.48 14.27
N TYR A 15 -4.79 -1.02 15.45
CA TYR A 15 -5.24 -0.24 16.61
C TYR A 15 -4.31 0.91 16.99
N ARG A 16 -3.00 0.77 16.74
CA ARG A 16 -1.99 1.78 17.05
C ARG A 16 -2.27 3.14 16.38
N LEU A 17 -2.65 3.12 15.10
CA LEU A 17 -2.98 4.34 14.36
C LEU A 17 -4.45 4.73 14.51
N LEU A 18 -5.33 3.75 14.67
CA LEU A 18 -6.75 3.96 14.89
C LEU A 18 -7.00 4.79 16.16
N ILE A 19 -6.43 4.38 17.29
CA ILE A 19 -6.58 5.06 18.58
C ILE A 19 -5.98 6.47 18.53
N ALA A 20 -4.84 6.63 17.85
CA ALA A 20 -4.20 7.94 17.67
C ALA A 20 -5.06 8.91 16.83
N SER A 21 -5.80 8.39 15.85
CA SER A 21 -6.65 9.19 14.95
C SER A 21 -7.86 9.81 15.65
N PHE A 22 -8.40 9.15 16.69
CA PHE A 22 -9.54 9.67 17.47
C PHE A 22 -9.17 10.80 18.44
N ARG A 23 -7.88 11.16 18.57
CA ARG A 23 -7.37 12.27 19.42
C ARG A 23 -7.97 12.28 20.84
N PHE A 24 -8.11 11.10 21.46
CA PHE A 24 -8.56 11.00 22.84
C PHE A 24 -7.59 11.70 23.80
N ARG A 25 -8.12 12.18 24.93
CA ARG A 25 -7.30 12.71 26.02
C ARG A 25 -6.47 11.57 26.63
N SER A 26 -5.17 11.55 26.35
CA SER A 26 -4.23 10.50 26.77
C SER A 26 -3.10 11.07 27.62
N ALA A 27 -2.62 10.30 28.59
CA ALA A 27 -1.40 10.59 29.34
C ALA A 27 -0.38 9.49 29.09
N THR A 28 0.90 9.85 28.94
CA THR A 28 2.01 8.91 28.81
C THR A 28 2.68 8.71 30.16
N LEU A 29 2.69 7.46 30.64
CA LEU A 29 3.45 7.04 31.81
C LEU A 29 4.78 6.45 31.35
N ARG A 30 5.90 6.99 31.84
CA ARG A 30 7.21 6.39 31.61
C ARG A 30 7.37 5.17 32.51
N TYR A 31 7.61 4.03 31.89
CA TYR A 31 7.89 2.78 32.57
C TYR A 31 9.18 2.21 31.99
N GLU A 32 10.12 1.85 32.87
CA GLU A 32 11.35 1.19 32.48
C GLU A 32 11.15 -0.31 32.62
N ALA A 33 11.16 -1.01 31.48
CA ALA A 33 10.95 -2.45 31.47
C ALA A 33 12.26 -3.16 31.85
N ALA A 34 12.18 -4.11 32.79
CA ALA A 34 13.30 -4.97 33.13
C ALA A 34 13.79 -5.76 31.89
N PRO A 35 15.09 -6.06 31.78
CA PRO A 35 15.63 -6.86 30.70
C PRO A 35 14.92 -8.22 30.62
N ARG A 36 14.59 -8.65 29.40
CA ARG A 36 13.88 -9.92 29.17
C ARG A 36 14.75 -11.09 29.65
N PHE A 37 14.18 -11.94 30.50
CA PHE A 37 14.86 -13.13 31.03
C PHE A 37 15.08 -14.22 29.96
N ALA A 38 14.18 -14.31 28.98
CA ALA A 38 14.28 -15.23 27.84
C ALA A 38 13.39 -14.80 26.67
N GLY A 39 13.69 -15.32 25.48
CA GLY A 39 12.90 -15.17 24.26
C GLY A 39 13.38 -14.09 23.29
N GLU A 40 13.19 -14.35 22.00
CA GLU A 40 13.51 -13.38 20.94
C GLU A 40 12.40 -12.36 20.73
N SER A 41 12.77 -11.21 20.16
CA SER A 41 11.81 -10.19 19.81
C SER A 41 10.83 -10.72 18.75
N LYS A 42 9.53 -10.70 19.05
CA LYS A 42 8.49 -10.94 18.03
C LYS A 42 8.41 -9.84 16.97
N TYR A 43 9.17 -8.75 17.11
CA TYR A 43 9.26 -7.64 16.18
C TYR A 43 10.51 -7.76 15.32
N ASP A 44 10.43 -8.58 14.28
CA ASP A 44 11.40 -8.56 13.19
C ASP A 44 11.19 -7.34 12.28
N LEU A 45 12.26 -6.86 11.67
CA LEU A 45 12.23 -5.75 10.71
C LEU A 45 11.18 -5.99 9.60
N ARG A 46 11.09 -7.22 9.08
CA ARG A 46 10.08 -7.58 8.06
C ARG A 46 8.65 -7.40 8.57
N ARG A 47 8.38 -7.79 9.82
CA ARG A 47 7.04 -7.67 10.42
C ARG A 47 6.70 -6.19 10.70
N MET A 48 7.68 -5.38 11.06
CA MET A 48 7.52 -3.93 11.23
C MET A 48 7.21 -3.21 9.90
N VAL A 49 7.89 -3.59 8.82
CA VAL A 49 7.64 -3.03 7.48
C VAL A 49 6.24 -3.41 7.01
N ASN A 50 5.85 -4.68 7.12
CA ASN A 50 4.49 -5.11 6.74
C ASN A 50 3.41 -4.37 7.52
N LEU A 51 3.57 -4.22 8.84
CA LEU A 51 2.63 -3.46 9.67
C LEU A 51 2.54 -1.99 9.23
N SER A 52 3.66 -1.40 8.83
CA SER A 52 3.72 -0.01 8.36
C SER A 52 3.06 0.18 7.00
N VAL A 53 3.24 -0.77 6.08
CA VAL A 53 2.59 -0.76 4.76
C VAL A 53 1.08 -0.93 4.90
N GLU A 54 0.63 -1.90 5.71
CA GLU A 54 -0.79 -2.12 5.98
C GLU A 54 -1.46 -0.90 6.62
N SER A 55 -0.74 -0.29 7.56
CA SER A 55 -1.10 1.00 8.18
C SER A 55 -1.23 2.14 7.16
N LEU A 56 -0.26 2.27 6.25
CA LEU A 56 -0.25 3.34 5.24
C LEU A 56 -1.44 3.18 4.28
N VAL A 57 -1.66 1.97 3.77
CA VAL A 57 -2.75 1.70 2.83
C VAL A 57 -4.13 1.84 3.49
N GLY A 58 -4.27 1.42 4.75
CA GLY A 58 -5.55 1.46 5.46
C GLY A 58 -6.00 2.86 5.89
N PHE A 59 -5.07 3.77 6.16
CA PHE A 59 -5.37 5.13 6.63
C PHE A 59 -5.16 6.23 5.59
N THR A 60 -4.56 5.95 4.43
CA THR A 60 -4.31 6.98 3.40
C THR A 60 -4.43 6.52 1.95
N THR A 61 -4.88 7.44 1.08
CA THR A 61 -4.92 7.32 -0.39
C THR A 61 -3.65 7.86 -1.07
N LYS A 62 -2.67 8.30 -0.29
CA LYS A 62 -1.40 8.85 -0.79
C LYS A 62 -0.63 7.87 -1.69
N PRO A 63 -0.47 6.57 -1.34
CA PRO A 63 0.19 5.59 -2.21
C PRO A 63 -0.45 5.49 -3.59
N LEU A 64 -1.79 5.40 -3.65
CA LEU A 64 -2.53 5.36 -4.92
C LEU A 64 -2.26 6.61 -5.76
N THR A 65 -2.29 7.77 -5.11
CA THR A 65 -2.06 9.06 -5.77
C THR A 65 -0.61 9.21 -6.26
N LEU A 66 0.37 8.69 -5.51
CA LEU A 66 1.78 8.70 -5.90
C LEU A 66 2.00 7.87 -7.17
N SER A 67 1.39 6.69 -7.26
CA SER A 67 1.50 5.82 -8.43
C SER A 67 0.91 6.46 -9.69
N ILE A 68 -0.20 7.20 -9.56
CA ILE A 68 -0.76 7.98 -10.66
C ILE A 68 0.20 9.10 -11.09
N ARG A 69 0.78 9.84 -10.14
CA ARG A 69 1.75 10.91 -10.44
C ARG A 69 3.01 10.37 -11.12
N LEU A 70 3.54 9.25 -10.65
CA LEU A 70 4.67 8.57 -11.27
C LEU A 70 4.33 8.10 -12.68
N GLY A 71 3.15 7.48 -12.87
CA GLY A 71 2.67 7.09 -14.19
C GLY A 71 2.55 8.28 -15.15
N LEU A 72 2.11 9.44 -14.66
CA LEU A 72 2.00 10.67 -15.46
C LEU A 72 3.38 11.22 -15.87
N VAL A 73 4.35 11.25 -14.95
CA VAL A 73 5.73 11.68 -15.26
C VAL A 73 6.37 10.75 -16.30
N ILE A 74 6.24 9.44 -16.12
CA ILE A 74 6.83 8.48 -17.05
C ILE A 74 6.11 8.53 -18.40
N SER A 75 4.78 8.70 -18.43
CA SER A 75 4.02 8.90 -19.67
C SER A 75 4.46 10.16 -20.41
N ALA A 76 4.73 11.26 -19.71
CA ALA A 76 5.26 12.48 -20.32
C ALA A 76 6.66 12.24 -20.95
N LEU A 77 7.54 11.50 -20.29
CA LEU A 77 8.84 11.09 -20.84
C LEU A 77 8.68 10.18 -22.06
N ALA A 78 7.70 9.27 -22.05
CA ALA A 78 7.39 8.41 -23.18
C ALA A 78 6.95 9.22 -24.41
N VAL A 79 6.07 10.21 -24.21
CA VAL A 79 5.61 11.11 -25.27
C VAL A 79 6.77 11.94 -25.82
N ALA A 80 7.66 12.45 -24.95
CA ALA A 80 8.86 13.17 -25.40
C ALA A 80 9.78 12.29 -26.24
N GLY A 81 10.01 11.03 -25.84
CA GLY A 81 10.77 10.05 -26.62
C GLY A 81 10.11 9.73 -27.95
N PHE A 82 8.79 9.60 -27.99
CA PHE A 82 8.03 9.40 -29.22
C PHE A 82 8.18 10.59 -30.19
N VAL A 83 8.04 11.83 -29.69
CA VAL A 83 8.23 13.03 -30.51
C VAL A 83 9.65 13.10 -31.08
N TYR A 84 10.67 12.78 -30.29
CA TYR A 84 12.05 12.70 -30.77
C TYR A 84 12.20 11.73 -31.95
N VAL A 85 11.62 10.52 -31.83
CA VAL A 85 11.65 9.51 -32.89
C VAL A 85 10.97 10.02 -34.17
N VAL A 86 9.80 10.66 -34.03
CA VAL A 86 9.06 11.24 -35.17
C VAL A 86 9.89 12.33 -35.87
N VAL A 87 10.55 13.22 -35.11
CA VAL A 87 11.41 14.26 -35.69
C VAL A 87 12.59 13.65 -36.45
N THR A 88 13.25 12.64 -35.87
CA THR A 88 14.37 11.95 -36.54
C THR A 88 13.95 11.19 -37.80
N TYR A 89 12.71 10.74 -37.87
CA TYR A 89 12.15 10.10 -39.06
C TYR A 89 12.03 11.09 -40.23
N PHE A 90 11.59 12.33 -39.96
CA PHE A 90 11.46 13.37 -41.00
C PHE A 90 12.81 13.98 -41.43
N THR A 91 13.86 13.95 -40.60
CA THR A 91 15.18 14.51 -40.94
C THR A 91 16.08 13.56 -41.74
N GLY A 92 15.58 12.42 -42.19
CA GLY A 92 16.26 11.56 -43.18
C GLY A 92 17.35 10.64 -42.60
N HIS A 93 17.41 10.46 -41.28
CA HIS A 93 18.24 9.44 -40.62
C HIS A 93 17.35 8.33 -40.07
N PRO A 94 16.86 7.39 -40.90
CA PRO A 94 16.02 6.29 -40.43
C PRO A 94 16.89 5.28 -39.67
N SER A 95 17.01 5.43 -38.36
CA SER A 95 17.34 4.29 -37.49
C SER A 95 16.21 3.26 -37.57
N GLU A 96 16.52 1.96 -37.57
CA GLU A 96 15.52 0.87 -37.60
C GLU A 96 14.43 1.10 -36.52
N GLY A 97 13.26 1.58 -36.94
CA GLY A 97 12.16 2.02 -36.06
C GLY A 97 11.54 0.91 -35.20
N TRP A 98 12.01 -0.33 -35.33
CA TRP A 98 11.62 -1.46 -34.51
C TRP A 98 12.06 -1.28 -33.05
N ALA A 99 13.27 -0.77 -32.79
CA ALA A 99 13.77 -0.60 -31.43
C ALA A 99 13.02 0.49 -30.66
N SER A 100 12.68 1.60 -31.32
CA SER A 100 11.90 2.70 -30.73
C SER A 100 10.43 2.33 -30.51
N LEU A 101 9.83 1.59 -31.44
CA LEU A 101 8.47 1.07 -31.28
C LEU A 101 8.38 0.08 -30.12
N LEU A 102 9.28 -0.92 -30.08
CA LEU A 102 9.30 -1.93 -29.04
C LEU A 102 9.52 -1.31 -27.65
N SER A 103 10.47 -0.36 -27.53
CA SER A 103 10.73 0.32 -26.25
C SER A 103 9.56 1.16 -25.78
N THR A 104 8.86 1.86 -26.67
CA THR A 104 7.67 2.65 -26.30
C THR A 104 6.53 1.75 -25.83
N VAL A 105 6.26 0.65 -26.53
CA VAL A 105 5.21 -0.30 -26.15
C VAL A 105 5.54 -0.96 -24.81
N LEU A 106 6.78 -1.42 -24.61
CA LEU A 106 7.20 -2.06 -23.36
C LEU A 106 7.11 -1.10 -22.18
N LEU A 107 7.49 0.16 -22.39
CA LEU A 107 7.42 1.21 -21.37
C LEU A 107 5.95 1.52 -21.01
N MET A 108 5.06 1.59 -21.99
CA MET A 108 3.63 1.80 -21.77
C MET A 108 3.00 0.64 -20.97
N PHE A 109 3.32 -0.62 -21.32
CA PHE A 109 2.88 -1.79 -20.56
C PHE A 109 3.49 -1.86 -19.16
N GLY A 110 4.75 -1.47 -18.99
CA GLY A 110 5.41 -1.40 -17.68
C GLY A 110 4.68 -0.46 -16.73
N ILE A 111 4.32 0.74 -17.20
CA ILE A 111 3.53 1.72 -16.42
C ILE A 111 2.15 1.15 -16.09
N LEU A 112 1.47 0.55 -17.07
CA LEU A 112 0.15 -0.03 -16.88
C LEU A 112 0.16 -1.10 -15.77
N PHE A 113 1.15 -1.99 -15.77
CA PHE A 113 1.29 -3.02 -14.73
C PHE A 113 1.60 -2.45 -13.35
N VAL A 114 2.40 -1.37 -13.25
CA VAL A 114 2.64 -0.70 -11.97
C VAL A 114 1.36 -0.11 -11.41
N VAL A 115 0.58 0.60 -12.24
CA VAL A 115 -0.72 1.16 -11.84
C VAL A 115 -1.68 0.04 -11.42
N LEU A 116 -1.73 -1.05 -12.17
CA LEU A 116 -2.57 -2.20 -11.87
C LEU A 116 -2.16 -2.91 -10.58
N GLY A 117 -0.85 -3.03 -10.30
CA GLY A 117 -0.35 -3.60 -9.05
C GLY A 117 -0.76 -2.79 -7.82
N VAL A 118 -0.69 -1.45 -7.92
CA VAL A 118 -1.15 -0.55 -6.85
C VAL A 118 -2.65 -0.63 -6.69
N PHE A 119 -3.39 -0.70 -7.80
CA PHE A 119 -4.84 -0.92 -7.76
C PHE A 119 -5.19 -2.25 -7.06
N GLY A 120 -4.48 -3.33 -7.36
CA GLY A 120 -4.64 -4.63 -6.69
C GLY A 120 -4.39 -4.57 -5.19
N LEU A 121 -3.38 -3.82 -4.74
CA LEU A 121 -3.10 -3.62 -3.31
C LEU A 121 -4.28 -2.91 -2.60
N TYR A 122 -4.86 -1.89 -3.22
CA TYR A 122 -6.01 -1.16 -2.69
C TYR A 122 -7.29 -2.00 -2.75
N LEU A 123 -7.55 -2.69 -3.85
CA LEU A 123 -8.71 -3.56 -4.00
C LEU A 123 -8.66 -4.69 -2.96
N GLY A 124 -7.49 -5.27 -2.72
CA GLY A 124 -7.30 -6.25 -1.65
C GLY A 124 -7.58 -5.69 -0.26
N ALA A 125 -7.20 -4.44 0.02
CA ALA A 125 -7.53 -3.77 1.27
C ALA A 125 -9.04 -3.55 1.42
N VAL A 126 -9.71 -3.04 0.38
CA VAL A 126 -11.16 -2.83 0.37
C VAL A 126 -11.90 -4.15 0.55
N LEU A 127 -11.49 -5.21 -0.15
CA LEU A 127 -12.10 -6.53 -0.02
C LEU A 127 -11.94 -7.09 1.40
N ARG A 128 -10.80 -6.87 2.07
CA ARG A 128 -10.63 -7.25 3.48
C ARG A 128 -11.57 -6.47 4.41
N SER A 129 -11.78 -5.18 4.15
CA SER A 129 -12.72 -4.35 4.92
C SER A 129 -14.18 -4.76 4.70
N VAL A 130 -14.57 -5.09 3.47
CA VAL A 130 -15.96 -5.47 3.13
C VAL A 130 -16.29 -6.88 3.58
N ARG A 131 -15.33 -7.83 3.50
CA ARG A 131 -15.57 -9.23 3.85
C ARG A 131 -15.76 -9.50 5.35
N ALA A 132 -15.67 -8.49 6.23
CA ALA A 132 -16.06 -8.51 7.65
C ALA A 132 -15.94 -9.89 8.34
N HIS A 133 -14.80 -10.56 8.22
CA HIS A 133 -14.62 -11.87 8.85
C HIS A 133 -14.67 -11.66 10.36
N PRO A 134 -15.53 -12.38 11.10
CA PRO A 134 -15.62 -12.25 12.55
C PRO A 134 -14.25 -12.51 13.16
N ALA A 135 -13.75 -11.57 13.95
CA ALA A 135 -12.39 -11.60 14.50
C ALA A 135 -12.16 -12.80 15.44
N TYR A 136 -13.23 -13.32 16.02
CA TYR A 136 -13.26 -14.52 16.83
C TYR A 136 -14.66 -15.14 16.73
N VAL A 137 -14.72 -16.46 16.84
CA VAL A 137 -15.96 -17.20 17.05
C VAL A 137 -15.90 -17.71 18.47
N VAL A 138 -16.87 -17.35 19.31
CA VAL A 138 -17.01 -17.95 20.63
C VAL A 138 -17.69 -19.28 20.43
N VAL A 139 -17.00 -20.36 20.77
CA VAL A 139 -17.59 -21.68 20.90
C VAL A 139 -17.83 -21.86 22.40
N GLU A 140 -19.08 -21.94 22.81
CA GLU A 140 -19.41 -22.31 24.18
C GLU A 140 -19.11 -23.82 24.34
N GLU A 141 -18.16 -24.15 25.21
CA GLU A 141 -18.00 -25.53 25.67
C GLU A 141 -19.07 -25.79 26.74
N GLU A 142 -19.98 -26.72 26.46
CA GLU A 142 -20.85 -27.30 27.49
C GLU A 142 -19.96 -27.99 28.52
N GLU A 143 -19.80 -27.36 29.69
CA GLU A 143 -19.26 -28.01 30.89
C GLU A 143 -20.14 -29.23 31.20
N ARG A 144 -19.57 -30.43 31.01
CA ARG A 144 -20.13 -31.70 31.47
C ARG A 144 -19.53 -32.11 32.81
#